data_AF-A0AAQ3K1Q3-F1
#
_entry.id   AF-A0AAQ3K1Q3-F1
#
_cell.length_a   1.000
_cell.length_b   1.000
_cell.length_c   1.000
_cell.angle_alpha   90.00
_cell.angle_beta   90.00
_cell.angle_gamma   90.00
#
_symmetry.space_group_name_H-M   'P 1'
#
loop_
_entity.id
_entity.type
_entity.pdbx_description
1 polymer ?
#
loop_
_entity_poly.entity_id
_entity_poly.type
_entity_poly.pdbx_seq_one_letter_code
_entity_poly.pdbx_strand_id
1 'polypeptide(L)'
;MSVLASPAPPVFEIFEREGCRMVEMSCAEHNEMTTETQFLTHTIERVLAKLDLKLTLIHTKGYETLLNLVQNKCSDNYELYNGLIIYNKSTDVAFNCMKESFQCLHGIFREQLFDGSGRSFQ
;
A
#
# COMPACT_ATOMS: atom_id res chain seq x y z
N MET A 1 -54.88 0.30 1.49
CA MET A 1 -53.70 -0.48 1.05
C MET A 1 -52.60 -0.26 2.09
N SER A 2 -52.30 -1.28 2.89
CA SER A 2 -51.21 -1.25 3.85
C SER A 2 -49.92 -1.58 3.09
N VAL A 3 -49.01 -0.61 2.98
CA VAL A 3 -47.65 -0.88 2.50
C VAL A 3 -46.87 -1.35 3.73
N LEU A 4 -46.84 -2.66 3.95
CA LEU A 4 -45.90 -3.25 4.90
C LEU A 4 -44.52 -3.14 4.27
N ALA A 5 -43.71 -2.20 4.74
CA ALA A 5 -42.29 -2.18 4.41
C ALA A 5 -41.66 -3.44 5.00
N SER A 6 -41.20 -4.36 4.14
CA SER A 6 -40.41 -5.50 4.57
C SER A 6 -39.14 -5.01 5.30
N PRO A 7 -38.69 -5.69 6.36
CA PRO A 7 -37.48 -5.30 7.07
C PRO A 7 -36.28 -5.30 6.12
N ALA A 8 -35.41 -4.30 6.25
CA ALA A 8 -34.18 -4.23 5.47
C ALA A 8 -33.31 -5.46 5.75
N PRO A 9 -32.67 -6.04 4.73
CA PRO A 9 -31.80 -7.19 4.92
C PRO A 9 -30.61 -6.81 5.82
N PRO A 10 -30.06 -7.77 6.60
CA PRO A 10 -28.79 -7.59 7.29
C PRO A 10 -27.71 -7.06 6.35
N VAL A 11 -26.84 -6.20 6.88
CA VAL A 11 -25.81 -5.50 6.09
C VAL A 11 -24.90 -6.46 5.32
N PHE A 12 -24.60 -7.64 5.88
CA PHE A 12 -23.77 -8.65 5.19
C PHE A 12 -24.45 -9.22 3.93
N GLU A 13 -25.79 -9.36 3.92
CA GLU A 13 -26.53 -9.83 2.75
C GLU A 13 -26.50 -8.81 1.61
N ILE A 14 -26.37 -7.53 1.92
CA ILE A 14 -26.18 -6.49 0.90
C ILE A 14 -24.85 -6.72 0.18
N PHE A 15 -23.77 -6.93 0.92
CA PHE A 15 -22.45 -7.19 0.34
C PHE A 15 -22.42 -8.51 -0.45
N GLU A 16 -23.04 -9.57 0.07
CA GLU A 16 -23.14 -10.85 -0.63
C GLU A 16 -23.91 -10.71 -1.96
N ARG A 17 -25.03 -9.96 -1.97
CA ARG A 17 -25.82 -9.69 -3.19
C ARG A 17 -25.07 -8.88 -4.24
N GLU A 18 -24.16 -8.02 -3.83
CA GLU A 18 -23.24 -7.29 -4.73
C GLU A 18 -22.07 -8.17 -5.20
N GLY A 19 -22.03 -9.46 -4.83
CA GLY A 19 -21.00 -10.40 -5.23
C GLY A 19 -19.70 -10.27 -4.43
N CYS A 20 -19.71 -9.55 -3.30
CA CYS A 20 -18.55 -9.50 -2.42
C CYS A 20 -18.32 -10.87 -1.76
N ARG A 21 -17.05 -11.24 -1.65
CA ARG A 21 -16.65 -12.42 -0.88
C ARG A 21 -16.70 -12.08 0.60
N MET A 22 -17.67 -12.62 1.32
CA MET A 22 -17.75 -12.48 2.77
C MET A 22 -16.71 -13.37 3.44
N VAL A 23 -15.88 -12.77 4.31
CA VAL A 23 -14.84 -13.48 5.07
C VAL A 23 -15.02 -13.15 6.55
N GLU A 24 -15.46 -14.13 7.33
CA GLU A 24 -15.56 -14.01 8.77
C GLU A 24 -14.17 -14.17 9.41
N MET A 25 -13.80 -13.24 10.30
CA MET A 25 -12.53 -13.25 11.03
C MET A 25 -12.63 -12.38 12.28
N SER A 26 -11.73 -12.58 13.23
CA SER A 26 -11.63 -11.71 14.40
C SER A 26 -11.03 -10.34 14.05
N CYS A 27 -11.28 -9.34 14.91
CA CYS A 27 -10.66 -8.03 14.75
C CYS A 27 -9.12 -8.08 14.82
N ALA A 28 -8.56 -9.02 15.58
CA ALA A 28 -7.11 -9.18 15.71
C ALA A 28 -6.50 -9.68 14.39
N GLU A 29 -7.07 -10.72 13.80
CA GLU A 29 -6.63 -11.27 12.50
C GLU A 29 -6.78 -10.26 11.37
N HIS A 30 -7.92 -9.53 11.35
CA HIS A 30 -8.14 -8.45 10.39
C HIS A 30 -7.05 -7.38 10.51
N ASN A 31 -6.75 -6.92 11.73
CA ASN A 31 -5.73 -5.90 11.96
C ASN A 31 -4.33 -6.37 11.58
N GLU A 32 -3.96 -7.60 11.89
CA GLU A 32 -2.66 -8.18 11.51
C GLU A 32 -2.51 -8.22 9.98
N MET A 33 -3.50 -8.79 9.27
CA MET A 33 -3.47 -8.89 7.81
C MET A 33 -3.50 -7.51 7.13
N THR A 34 -4.28 -6.56 7.64
CA THR A 34 -4.33 -5.20 7.07
C THR A 34 -3.05 -4.42 7.34
N THR A 35 -2.33 -4.66 8.44
CA THR A 35 -1.01 -4.06 8.68
C THR A 35 -0.02 -4.45 7.60
N GLU A 36 0.05 -5.73 7.26
CA GLU A 36 1.05 -6.21 6.31
C GLU A 36 0.70 -5.76 4.89
N THR A 37 -0.58 -5.79 4.53
CA THR A 37 -1.02 -5.59 3.15
C THR A 37 -1.40 -4.15 2.87
N GLN A 38 -2.34 -3.60 3.63
CA GLN A 38 -2.91 -2.28 3.38
C GLN A 38 -1.90 -1.18 3.71
N PHE A 39 -1.29 -1.21 4.90
CA PHE A 39 -0.32 -0.18 5.28
C PHE A 39 0.90 -0.14 4.35
N LEU A 40 1.46 -1.29 3.98
CA LEU A 40 2.56 -1.38 3.01
C LEU A 40 2.16 -0.75 1.67
N THR A 41 0.99 -1.11 1.15
CA THR A 41 0.46 -0.62 -0.12
C THR A 41 0.30 0.91 -0.10
N HIS A 42 -0.38 1.48 0.90
CA HIS A 42 -0.56 2.93 1.01
C HIS A 42 0.76 3.68 1.21
N THR A 43 1.72 3.09 1.93
CA THR A 43 3.03 3.71 2.13
C THR A 43 3.80 3.80 0.82
N ILE A 44 3.84 2.73 0.03
CA ILE A 44 4.49 2.73 -1.30
C ILE A 44 3.78 3.70 -2.25
N GLU A 45 2.45 3.72 -2.28
CA GLU A 45 1.68 4.67 -3.10
C GLU A 45 2.00 6.12 -2.75
N ARG A 46 2.10 6.46 -1.46
CA ARG A 46 2.48 7.80 -1.00
C ARG A 46 3.93 8.16 -1.33
N VAL A 47 4.86 7.20 -1.31
CA VAL A 47 6.23 7.41 -1.77
C VAL A 47 6.24 7.69 -3.28
N LEU A 48 5.56 6.86 -4.08
CA LEU A 48 5.50 7.03 -5.53
C LEU A 48 4.82 8.34 -5.94
N ALA A 49 3.77 8.76 -5.24
CA ALA A 49 3.09 10.04 -5.46
C ALA A 49 4.03 11.26 -5.26
N LYS A 50 5.03 11.16 -4.38
CA LYS A 50 6.03 12.21 -4.19
C LYS A 50 7.09 12.29 -5.30
N LEU A 51 7.21 11.25 -6.12
CA LEU A 51 8.21 11.18 -7.19
C LEU A 51 7.77 11.83 -8.51
N ASP A 52 6.53 12.36 -8.60
CA ASP A 52 5.96 13.00 -9.80
C ASP A 52 6.21 12.17 -11.08
N LEU A 53 5.87 10.89 -11.02
CA LEU A 53 6.12 9.91 -12.08
C LEU A 53 5.43 10.31 -13.40
N LYS A 54 6.15 10.20 -14.52
CA LYS A 54 5.67 10.54 -15.86
C LYS A 54 6.05 9.45 -16.85
N LEU A 55 5.15 9.15 -17.78
CA LEU A 55 5.46 8.25 -18.89
C LEU A 55 6.62 8.83 -19.72
N THR A 56 7.52 7.95 -20.16
CA THR A 56 8.65 8.29 -21.04
C THR A 56 8.56 7.47 -22.34
N LEU A 57 9.42 7.71 -23.33
CA LEU A 57 9.40 6.89 -24.55
C LEU A 57 9.89 5.44 -24.35
N ILE A 58 10.53 5.16 -23.21
CA ILE A 58 11.21 3.88 -22.91
C ILE A 58 10.76 3.30 -21.57
N HIS A 59 9.57 3.67 -21.08
CA HIS A 59 9.04 3.08 -19.85
C HIS A 59 8.78 1.59 -20.04
N THR A 60 8.89 0.84 -18.95
CA THR A 60 8.60 -0.60 -18.95
C THR A 60 7.16 -0.84 -18.51
N LYS A 61 6.62 -2.03 -18.81
CA LYS A 61 5.31 -2.46 -18.27
C LYS A 61 5.27 -2.46 -16.74
N GLY A 62 6.40 -2.75 -16.09
CA GLY A 62 6.51 -2.66 -14.63
C GLY A 62 6.33 -1.22 -14.14
N TYR A 63 6.90 -0.24 -14.86
CA TYR A 63 6.71 1.17 -14.56
C TYR A 63 5.26 1.63 -14.82
N GLU A 64 4.60 1.14 -15.86
CA GLU A 64 3.16 1.40 -16.08
C GLU A 64 2.32 0.93 -14.89
N THR A 65 2.60 -0.25 -14.34
CA THR A 65 1.92 -0.75 -13.13
C THR A 65 2.13 0.20 -11.94
N LEU A 66 3.35 0.68 -11.73
CA LEU A 66 3.64 1.67 -10.66
C LEU A 66 2.90 2.99 -10.87
N LEU A 67 2.83 3.47 -12.12
CA LEU A 67 2.10 4.68 -12.45
C LEU A 67 0.60 4.50 -12.23
N ASN A 68 0.05 3.36 -12.64
CA ASN A 68 -1.35 2.98 -12.43
C ASN A 68 -1.69 2.87 -10.94
N LEU A 69 -0.77 2.43 -10.10
CA LEU A 69 -0.97 2.40 -8.64
C LEU A 69 -1.18 3.81 -8.07
N VAL A 70 -0.47 4.82 -8.58
CA VAL A 70 -0.62 6.22 -8.15
C VAL A 70 -1.83 6.90 -8.79
N GLN A 71 -2.14 6.60 -10.06
CA GLN A 71 -3.21 7.27 -10.82
C GLN A 71 -4.61 6.71 -10.55
N ASN A 72 -4.74 5.41 -10.23
CA ASN A 72 -6.05 4.74 -10.11
C ASN A 72 -6.59 4.63 -8.68
N LYS A 73 -5.95 5.24 -7.67
CA LYS A 73 -6.40 5.11 -6.28
C LYS A 73 -6.80 6.41 -5.61
N CYS A 74 -7.88 6.24 -4.84
CA CYS A 74 -8.51 7.18 -3.93
C CYS A 74 -7.43 7.94 -3.15
N SER A 75 -7.43 9.27 -3.28
CA SER A 75 -6.64 10.16 -2.44
C SER A 75 -7.18 10.10 -1.02
N ASP A 76 -6.95 8.98 -0.33
CA ASP A 76 -7.29 8.89 1.07
C ASP A 76 -6.60 10.04 1.82
N ASN A 77 -7.35 10.69 2.70
CA ASN A 77 -6.79 11.79 3.44
C ASN A 77 -5.66 11.27 4.34
N TYR A 78 -4.73 12.14 4.71
CA TYR A 78 -3.65 11.77 5.63
C TYR A 78 -4.19 11.21 6.95
N GLU A 79 -5.40 11.56 7.36
CA GLU A 79 -6.04 11.05 8.58
C GLU A 79 -6.32 9.55 8.51
N LEU A 80 -6.81 9.02 7.38
CA LEU A 80 -7.03 7.59 7.20
C LEU A 80 -5.71 6.82 7.25
N TYR A 81 -4.69 7.32 6.55
CA TYR A 81 -3.35 6.73 6.58
C TYR A 81 -2.73 6.75 7.98
N ASN A 82 -2.86 7.88 8.70
CA ASN A 82 -2.38 8.00 10.07
C ASN A 82 -3.16 7.10 11.03
N GLY A 83 -4.46 6.90 10.80
CA GLY A 83 -5.30 5.98 11.56
C GLY A 83 -4.81 4.53 11.45
N LEU A 84 -4.38 4.10 10.26
CA LEU A 84 -3.76 2.78 10.07
C LEU A 84 -2.48 2.61 10.89
N ILE A 85 -1.69 3.69 11.04
CA ILE A 85 -0.41 3.68 11.75
C ILE A 85 -0.58 3.76 13.27
N ILE A 86 -1.39 4.70 13.74
CA ILE A 86 -1.47 5.07 15.16
C ILE A 86 -2.12 3.96 16.00
N TYR A 87 -3.11 3.26 15.44
CA TYR A 87 -3.92 2.30 16.20
C TYR A 87 -3.42 0.86 16.12
N ASN A 88 -2.38 0.59 15.35
CA ASN A 88 -1.87 -0.75 15.17
C ASN A 88 -0.38 -0.85 15.54
N LYS A 89 -0.11 -1.54 16.65
CA LYS A 89 1.25 -1.70 17.22
C LYS A 89 2.23 -2.36 16.24
N SER A 90 1.75 -3.21 15.33
CA SER A 90 2.58 -3.92 14.37
C SER A 90 3.05 -3.01 13.22
N THR A 91 2.43 -1.84 13.05
CA THR A 91 2.76 -0.91 11.97
C THR A 91 4.12 -0.26 12.15
N ASP A 92 4.53 0.02 13.39
CA ASP A 92 5.85 0.58 13.67
C ASP A 92 6.98 -0.40 13.29
N VAL A 93 6.77 -1.69 13.56
CA VAL A 93 7.70 -2.76 13.14
C VAL A 93 7.79 -2.80 11.61
N ALA A 94 6.65 -2.84 10.91
CA ALA A 94 6.61 -2.86 9.46
C ALA A 94 7.28 -1.63 8.84
N PHE A 95 7.06 -0.44 9.41
CA PHE A 95 7.68 0.81 8.98
C PHE A 95 9.20 0.78 9.17
N ASN A 96 9.68 0.32 10.33
CA ASN A 96 11.12 0.21 10.60
C ASN A 96 11.80 -0.80 9.66
N CYS A 97 11.21 -1.96 9.41
CA CYS A 97 11.73 -2.92 8.43
C CYS A 97 11.82 -2.32 7.01
N MET A 98 10.80 -1.54 6.60
CA MET A 98 10.83 -0.84 5.31
C MET A 98 11.96 0.18 5.27
N LYS A 99 12.11 1.01 6.32
CA LYS A 99 13.17 2.02 6.42
C LYS A 99 14.56 1.39 6.34
N GLU A 100 14.80 0.32 7.10
CA GLU A 100 16.07 -0.42 7.08
C GLU A 100 16.37 -1.00 5.70
N SER A 101 15.35 -1.54 5.01
CA SER A 101 15.49 -2.07 3.65
C SER A 101 15.92 -0.98 2.67
N PHE A 102 15.30 0.21 2.72
CA PHE A 102 15.71 1.34 1.89
C PHE A 102 17.13 1.83 2.21
N GLN A 103 17.49 1.89 3.50
CA GLN A 103 18.84 2.28 3.92
C GLN A 103 19.90 1.29 3.44
N CYS A 104 19.62 -0.01 3.54
CA CYS A 104 20.50 -1.07 3.05
C CYS A 104 20.71 -0.96 1.54
N LEU A 105 19.64 -0.85 0.76
CA LEU A 105 19.71 -0.68 -0.70
C LEU A 105 20.51 0.57 -1.07
N HIS A 106 20.24 1.69 -0.40
CA HIS A 106 20.98 2.94 -0.62
C HIS A 106 22.47 2.80 -0.30
N GLY A 107 22.84 2.08 0.77
CA GLY A 107 24.22 1.76 1.12
C GLY A 107 24.92 0.97 0.01
N ILE A 108 24.31 -0.11 -0.47
CA ILE A 108 24.84 -0.94 -1.56
C ILE A 108 25.09 -0.10 -2.81
N PHE A 109 24.12 0.72 -3.22
CA PHE A 109 24.28 1.58 -4.39
C PHE A 109 25.42 2.59 -4.21
N ARG A 110 25.57 3.16 -3.02
CA ARG A 110 26.62 4.13 -2.72
C ARG A 110 28.01 3.50 -2.78
N GLU A 111 28.19 2.34 -2.16
CA GLU A 111 29.46 1.60 -2.19
C GLU A 111 29.86 1.24 -3.62
N GLN A 112 28.91 0.74 -4.43
CA GLN A 112 29.17 0.37 -5.82
C GLN A 112 29.53 1.56 -6.70
N LEU A 113 28.90 2.72 -6.50
CA LEU A 113 29.10 3.90 -7.34
C LEU A 113 30.31 4.74 -6.93
N PHE A 114 30.62 4.82 -5.64
CA PHE A 114 31.59 5.80 -5.11
C PHE A 114 32.83 5.17 -4.48
N ASP A 115 32.73 3.96 -3.92
CA ASP A 115 33.88 3.27 -3.29
C ASP A 115 34.54 2.24 -4.22
N GLY A 116 33.95 2.01 -5.40
CA GLY A 116 34.49 1.19 -6.49
C GLY A 116 35.52 1.90 -7.40
N SER A 117 35.91 3.14 -7.10
CA SER A 117 36.91 3.91 -7.87
C SER A 117 38.35 3.42 -7.67
N GLY A 118 38.58 2.15 -8.00
CA GLY A 118 39.89 1.50 -8.03
C GLY A 118 40.03 0.47 -9.15
N ARG A 119 39.04 0.31 -10.04
CA ARG A 119 39.22 -0.45 -11.28
C ARG A 119 39.29 0.50 -12.45
N SER A 120 40.50 1.01 -12.69
CA SER A 120 40.85 1.55 -13.99
C SER A 120 40.61 0.48 -15.04
N PHE A 121 39.72 0.74 -15.98
CA PHE A 121 39.79 0.06 -17.27
C PHE A 121 41.05 0.59 -17.97
N GLN A 122 42.15 -0.16 -17.82
CA GLN A 122 43.25 -0.17 -18.80
C GLN A 122 42.81 -0.97 -20.02
#